data_AF-A0A6A6LP14-F1
#
_entry.id   AF-A0A6A6LP14-F1
#
_cell.length_a   1.000
_cell.length_b   1.000
_cell.length_c   1.000
_cell.angle_alpha   90.00
_cell.angle_beta   90.00
_cell.angle_gamma   90.00
#
_symmetry.space_group_name_H-M   'P 1'
#
loop_
_entity.id
_entity.type
_entity.pdbx_description
1 polymer ?
#
loop_
_entity_poly.entity_id
_entity_poly.type
_entity_poly.pdbx_seq_one_letter_code
_entity_poly.pdbx_strand_id
1 'polypeptide(L)'
;MQLRPTIEFRNGTDVIWQIPDSAKAVLFLAHGCNGRAVNFWDRSPSCPNCVGLPEERLLVLHALVHKFAVLTISSMGRCWTFGEEMLIVKNIIRWWLWRNKLEKLPLVALGASSGGYFVSALATTKISEFIEVLKNKGIDVAEVECLEFPLSPFFLADRIPGLNQTVSAKLFKLFGDKGFIDRKGYMMKDGRATHWKEALHETKEIVLDKNLVQHVQEELNLAFAYHEMTSLQSEQFFKWFESHMK
;
A
#
# COMPACT_ATOMS: atom_id res chain seq x y z
N MET A 1 0.13 -6.06 16.27
CA MET A 1 0.05 -7.33 15.51
C MET A 1 1.31 -7.46 14.68
N GLN A 2 1.92 -8.64 14.60
CA GLN A 2 3.12 -8.89 13.78
C GLN A 2 2.72 -9.64 12.51
N LEU A 3 3.21 -9.19 11.35
CA LEU A 3 3.00 -9.88 10.08
C LEU A 3 3.86 -11.15 10.03
N ARG A 4 3.23 -12.26 9.63
CA ARG A 4 3.83 -13.59 9.49
C ARG A 4 3.34 -14.19 8.17
N PRO A 5 3.81 -13.67 7.04
CA PRO A 5 3.34 -14.10 5.74
C PRO A 5 3.81 -15.53 5.41
N THR A 6 3.00 -16.22 4.60
CA THR A 6 3.44 -17.34 3.79
C THR A 6 3.80 -16.84 2.40
N ILE A 7 4.89 -17.36 1.84
CA ILE A 7 5.43 -16.93 0.55
C ILE A 7 5.57 -18.13 -0.36
N GLU A 8 5.16 -17.94 -1.60
CA GLU A 8 5.38 -18.89 -2.67
C GLU A 8 5.75 -18.17 -3.97
N PHE A 9 6.65 -18.76 -4.74
CA PHE A 9 6.94 -18.30 -6.09
C PHE A 9 6.15 -19.17 -7.08
N ARG A 10 5.29 -18.55 -7.88
CA ARG A 10 4.41 -19.27 -8.81
C ARG A 10 4.23 -18.49 -10.09
N ASN A 11 4.30 -19.19 -11.23
CA ASN A 11 4.15 -18.61 -12.57
C ASN A 11 5.03 -17.36 -12.80
N GLY A 12 6.26 -17.39 -12.28
CA GLY A 12 7.22 -16.30 -12.46
C GLY A 12 7.03 -15.10 -11.52
N THR A 13 6.15 -15.17 -10.52
CA THR A 13 5.88 -14.07 -9.60
C THR A 13 5.79 -14.48 -8.13
N ASP A 14 6.04 -13.52 -7.23
CA ASP A 14 5.83 -13.67 -5.80
C ASP A 14 4.35 -13.66 -5.47
N VAL A 15 3.92 -14.66 -4.70
CA VAL A 15 2.59 -14.78 -4.12
C VAL A 15 2.75 -14.81 -2.61
N ILE A 16 2.27 -13.78 -1.93
CA ILE A 16 2.49 -13.60 -0.49
C ILE A 16 1.16 -13.35 0.20
N TRP A 17 0.89 -14.09 1.28
CA TRP A 17 -0.40 -14.02 1.96
C TRP A 17 -0.32 -14.26 3.46
N GLN A 18 -1.37 -13.85 4.17
CA GLN A 18 -1.63 -14.22 5.56
C GLN A 18 -3.14 -14.39 5.77
N ILE A 19 -3.51 -15.46 6.47
CA ILE A 19 -4.91 -15.82 6.75
C ILE A 19 -5.11 -15.73 8.28
N PRO A 20 -6.09 -14.93 8.77
CA PRO A 20 -6.45 -14.94 10.18
C PRO A 20 -7.28 -16.18 10.53
N ASP A 21 -7.28 -16.61 11.80
CA ASP A 21 -7.94 -17.85 12.27
C ASP A 21 -9.44 -17.97 11.92
N SER A 22 -10.11 -16.84 11.67
CA SER A 22 -11.53 -16.79 11.33
C SER A 22 -11.77 -15.77 10.22
N ALA A 23 -11.19 -16.04 9.05
CA ALA A 23 -11.37 -15.18 7.89
C ALA A 23 -12.84 -15.10 7.48
N LYS A 24 -13.36 -13.87 7.35
CA LYS A 24 -14.73 -13.61 6.89
C LYS A 24 -14.80 -13.23 5.40
N ALA A 25 -13.66 -12.88 4.83
CA ALA A 25 -13.54 -12.37 3.47
C ALA A 25 -12.10 -12.54 2.97
N VAL A 26 -11.90 -12.38 1.68
CA VAL A 26 -10.59 -12.35 1.02
C VAL A 26 -10.34 -10.97 0.44
N LEU A 27 -9.15 -10.43 0.65
CA LEU A 27 -8.68 -9.20 0.04
C LEU A 27 -7.47 -9.48 -0.85
N PHE A 28 -7.58 -9.16 -2.13
CA PHE A 28 -6.45 -9.04 -3.03
C PHE A 28 -5.91 -7.60 -3.07
N LEU A 29 -4.63 -7.41 -2.77
CA LEU A 29 -3.94 -6.12 -2.83
C LEU A 29 -3.01 -6.05 -4.05
N ALA A 30 -3.26 -5.08 -4.93
CA ALA A 30 -2.47 -4.83 -6.13
C ALA A 30 -1.67 -3.53 -6.00
N HIS A 31 -0.34 -3.63 -6.01
CA HIS A 31 0.55 -2.47 -5.91
C HIS A 31 0.44 -1.50 -7.10
N GLY A 32 0.87 -0.25 -6.92
CA GLY A 32 1.11 0.68 -8.02
C GLY A 32 2.40 0.38 -8.80
N CYS A 33 2.68 1.15 -9.85
CA CYS A 33 3.94 1.01 -10.59
C CYS A 33 5.16 1.16 -9.66
N ASN A 34 6.22 0.38 -9.91
CA ASN A 34 7.41 0.23 -9.08
C ASN A 34 7.22 -0.52 -7.75
N GLY A 35 5.98 -0.81 -7.34
CA GLY A 35 5.71 -1.68 -6.20
C GLY A 35 5.89 -3.16 -6.54
N ARG A 36 5.84 -3.99 -5.50
CA ARG A 36 5.89 -5.46 -5.51
C ARG A 36 5.11 -6.02 -4.32
N ALA A 37 4.76 -7.30 -4.35
CA ALA A 37 4.11 -7.97 -3.21
C ALA A 37 4.92 -7.83 -1.91
N VAL A 38 6.25 -7.89 -1.99
CA VAL A 38 7.16 -7.75 -0.84
C VAL A 38 7.07 -6.39 -0.12
N ASN A 39 6.49 -5.36 -0.74
CA ASN A 39 6.28 -4.06 -0.10
C ASN A 39 5.20 -4.10 1.00
N PHE A 40 4.24 -5.02 0.90
CA PHE A 40 3.12 -5.14 1.84
C PHE A 40 3.46 -5.85 3.15
N TRP A 41 4.63 -6.47 3.25
CA TRP A 41 4.94 -7.36 4.36
C TRP A 41 6.23 -6.93 5.05
N ASP A 42 6.28 -7.05 6.38
CA ASP A 42 7.47 -6.71 7.14
C ASP A 42 8.61 -7.72 6.88
N ARG A 43 9.84 -7.22 6.89
CA ARG A 43 11.04 -8.07 6.85
C ARG A 43 11.05 -9.05 8.02
N SER A 44 11.28 -10.32 7.74
CA SER A 44 11.27 -11.39 8.75
C SER A 44 12.16 -12.57 8.31
N PRO A 45 12.47 -13.54 9.19
CA PRO A 45 13.19 -14.74 8.78
C PRO A 45 12.46 -15.54 7.68
N SER A 46 11.12 -15.54 7.67
CA SER A 46 10.33 -16.17 6.61
C SER A 46 10.27 -15.33 5.34
N CYS A 47 10.49 -14.01 5.44
CA CYS A 47 10.60 -13.10 4.29
C CYS A 47 11.80 -12.15 4.39
N PRO A 48 13.02 -12.62 4.07
CA PRO A 48 14.22 -11.80 4.21
C PRO A 48 14.28 -10.63 3.21
N ASN A 49 13.51 -10.71 2.12
CA ASN A 49 13.44 -9.69 1.06
C ASN A 49 12.20 -8.79 1.16
N CYS A 50 11.35 -9.00 2.17
CA CYS A 50 10.23 -8.13 2.46
C CYS A 50 10.70 -6.75 2.93
N VAL A 51 9.97 -5.71 2.54
CA VAL A 51 10.32 -4.30 2.78
C VAL A 51 9.42 -3.67 3.84
N GLY A 52 8.12 -3.93 3.78
CA GLY A 52 7.13 -3.37 4.70
C GLY A 52 7.03 -1.87 4.59
N LEU A 53 6.67 -1.36 3.41
CA LEU A 53 6.41 0.06 3.21
C LEU A 53 5.21 0.50 4.06
N PRO A 54 5.21 1.72 4.60
CA PRO A 54 4.25 2.11 5.63
C PRO A 54 2.79 1.98 5.20
N GLU A 55 2.42 2.46 4.02
CA GLU A 55 1.01 2.43 3.55
C GLU A 55 0.56 1.02 3.19
N GLU A 56 1.38 0.31 2.41
CA GLU A 56 1.12 -1.06 1.99
C GLU A 56 0.95 -1.98 3.21
N ARG A 57 1.88 -1.91 4.17
CA ARG A 57 1.82 -2.79 5.34
C ARG A 57 0.65 -2.43 6.26
N LEU A 58 0.29 -1.15 6.38
CA LEU A 58 -0.85 -0.72 7.20
C LEU A 58 -2.17 -1.23 6.62
N LEU A 59 -2.32 -1.25 5.29
CA LEU A 59 -3.47 -1.87 4.63
C LEU A 59 -3.58 -3.36 4.96
N VAL A 60 -2.47 -4.11 4.96
CA VAL A 60 -2.46 -5.52 5.40
C VAL A 60 -2.87 -5.65 6.86
N LEU A 61 -2.30 -4.83 7.75
CA LEU A 61 -2.60 -4.87 9.18
C LEU A 61 -4.09 -4.57 9.44
N HIS A 62 -4.64 -3.55 8.80
CA HIS A 62 -6.07 -3.22 8.93
C HIS A 62 -6.96 -4.34 8.39
N ALA A 63 -6.63 -4.91 7.22
CA ALA A 63 -7.37 -6.03 6.65
C ALA A 63 -7.42 -7.24 7.60
N LEU A 64 -6.27 -7.62 8.18
CA LEU A 64 -6.16 -8.73 9.13
C LEU A 64 -6.93 -8.46 10.43
N VAL A 65 -6.92 -7.22 10.95
CA VAL A 65 -7.74 -6.82 12.11
C VAL A 65 -9.23 -7.00 11.81
N HIS A 66 -9.66 -6.62 10.60
CA HIS A 66 -11.03 -6.82 10.12
C HIS A 66 -11.35 -8.27 9.69
N LYS A 67 -10.43 -9.22 9.92
CA LYS A 67 -10.57 -10.64 9.59
C LYS A 67 -10.66 -10.95 8.09
N PHE A 68 -9.99 -10.17 7.26
CA PHE A 68 -9.77 -10.52 5.85
C PHE A 68 -8.54 -11.42 5.73
N ALA A 69 -8.65 -12.49 4.94
CA ALA A 69 -7.49 -13.20 4.42
C ALA A 69 -6.85 -12.36 3.32
N VAL A 70 -5.57 -12.02 3.46
CA VAL A 70 -4.91 -11.05 2.58
C VAL A 70 -3.99 -11.76 1.61
N LEU A 71 -4.14 -11.48 0.33
CA LEU A 71 -3.31 -11.98 -0.77
C LEU A 71 -2.67 -10.80 -1.52
N THR A 72 -1.37 -10.88 -1.76
CA THR A 72 -0.62 -9.95 -2.60
C THR A 72 0.12 -10.74 -3.67
N ILE A 73 0.20 -10.18 -4.88
CA ILE A 73 0.90 -10.77 -6.02
C ILE A 73 1.75 -9.67 -6.64
N SER A 74 2.99 -9.98 -7.03
CA SER A 74 3.82 -9.03 -7.79
C SER A 74 3.38 -9.01 -9.26
N SER A 75 3.35 -7.84 -9.89
CA SER A 75 3.25 -7.79 -11.35
C SER A 75 4.49 -8.41 -12.00
N MET A 76 4.40 -8.87 -13.24
CA MET A 76 5.54 -9.41 -14.00
C MET A 76 6.58 -8.32 -14.32
N GLY A 77 6.11 -7.08 -14.52
CA GLY A 77 6.96 -5.94 -14.86
C GLY A 77 7.03 -4.88 -13.75
N ARG A 78 7.30 -3.64 -14.19
CA ARG A 78 7.24 -2.43 -13.35
C ARG A 78 5.81 -2.07 -12.96
N CYS A 79 4.86 -2.29 -13.87
CA CYS A 79 3.44 -2.00 -13.71
C CYS A 79 2.64 -3.23 -14.13
N TRP A 80 1.39 -3.31 -13.69
CA TRP A 80 0.43 -4.29 -14.18
C TRP A 80 0.10 -4.10 -15.65
N THR A 81 -0.07 -5.21 -16.35
CA THR A 81 -0.43 -5.31 -17.77
C THR A 81 -1.66 -6.19 -17.97
N PHE A 82 -2.24 -6.14 -19.16
CA PHE A 82 -3.44 -6.89 -19.53
C PHE A 82 -3.10 -8.16 -20.29
N GLY A 83 -4.12 -8.96 -20.62
CA GLY A 83 -3.98 -10.17 -21.42
C GLY A 83 -3.42 -11.33 -20.58
N GLU A 84 -2.21 -11.76 -20.90
CA GLU A 84 -1.59 -12.94 -20.27
C GLU A 84 -1.44 -12.77 -18.74
N GLU A 85 -0.98 -11.62 -18.27
CA GLU A 85 -0.81 -11.37 -16.84
C GLU A 85 -2.13 -11.45 -16.07
N MET A 86 -3.24 -10.94 -16.63
CA MET A 86 -4.55 -11.10 -16.01
C MET A 86 -4.97 -12.56 -15.89
N LEU A 87 -4.70 -13.39 -16.91
CA LEU A 87 -5.03 -14.81 -16.87
C LEU A 87 -4.20 -15.53 -15.81
N ILE A 88 -2.90 -15.23 -15.74
CA ILE A 88 -1.99 -15.77 -14.73
C ILE A 88 -2.50 -15.41 -13.32
N VAL A 89 -2.81 -14.14 -13.07
CA VAL A 89 -3.26 -13.68 -11.75
C VAL A 89 -4.62 -14.27 -11.38
N LYS A 90 -5.59 -14.33 -12.31
CA LYS A 90 -6.88 -15.00 -12.07
C LYS A 90 -6.68 -16.47 -11.69
N ASN A 91 -5.76 -17.16 -12.35
CA ASN A 91 -5.44 -18.55 -12.05
C ASN A 91 -4.75 -18.71 -10.69
N ILE A 92 -3.85 -17.81 -10.32
CA ILE A 92 -3.21 -17.77 -8.99
C ILE A 92 -4.27 -17.55 -7.91
N ILE A 93 -5.15 -16.56 -8.06
CA ILE A 93 -6.21 -16.28 -7.08
C ILE A 93 -7.11 -17.51 -6.89
N ARG A 94 -7.60 -18.11 -7.99
CA ARG A 94 -8.46 -19.32 -7.93
C ARG A 94 -7.77 -20.49 -7.24
N TRP A 95 -6.52 -20.75 -7.62
CA TRP A 95 -5.71 -21.80 -6.99
C TRP A 95 -5.52 -21.53 -5.49
N TRP A 96 -5.21 -20.30 -5.11
CA TRP A 96 -4.96 -19.93 -3.73
C TRP A 96 -6.23 -20.04 -2.87
N LEU A 97 -7.38 -19.59 -3.40
CA LEU A 97 -8.68 -19.75 -2.75
C LEU A 97 -8.98 -21.23 -2.49
N TRP A 98 -8.81 -22.08 -3.51
CA TRP A 98 -9.05 -23.52 -3.41
C TRP A 98 -8.15 -24.21 -2.40
N ARG A 99 -6.86 -23.94 -2.47
CA ARG A 99 -5.86 -24.54 -1.57
C ARG A 99 -6.16 -24.23 -0.10
N ASN A 100 -6.65 -23.03 0.18
CA ASN A 100 -6.88 -22.55 1.54
C ASN A 100 -8.33 -22.68 2.00
N LYS A 101 -9.21 -23.30 1.19
CA LYS A 101 -10.65 -23.48 1.48
C LYS A 101 -11.41 -22.16 1.68
N LEU A 102 -11.09 -21.14 0.89
CA LEU A 102 -11.64 -19.79 0.98
C LEU A 102 -12.64 -19.46 -0.14
N GLU A 103 -12.98 -20.41 -1.02
CA GLU A 103 -13.79 -20.17 -2.23
C GLU A 103 -15.22 -19.71 -1.92
N LYS A 104 -15.71 -20.00 -0.71
CA LYS A 104 -17.03 -19.59 -0.25
C LYS A 104 -17.04 -18.19 0.38
N LEU A 105 -15.87 -17.59 0.61
CA LEU A 105 -15.79 -16.25 1.19
C LEU A 105 -15.89 -15.19 0.09
N PRO A 106 -16.48 -14.02 0.41
CA PRO A 106 -16.45 -12.87 -0.49
C PRO A 106 -15.01 -12.49 -0.86
N LEU A 107 -14.75 -12.25 -2.14
CA LEU A 107 -13.49 -11.76 -2.66
C LEU A 107 -13.62 -10.29 -3.04
N VAL A 108 -12.86 -9.43 -2.38
CA VAL A 108 -12.70 -8.02 -2.73
C VAL A 108 -11.25 -7.74 -3.15
N ALA A 109 -11.04 -6.62 -3.83
CA ALA A 109 -9.72 -6.20 -4.26
C ALA A 109 -9.53 -4.69 -4.06
N LEU A 110 -8.29 -4.29 -3.76
CA LEU A 110 -7.87 -2.91 -3.68
C LEU A 110 -6.55 -2.75 -4.43
N GLY A 111 -6.40 -1.66 -5.17
CA GLY A 111 -5.15 -1.35 -5.82
C GLY A 111 -4.96 0.15 -6.07
N ALA A 112 -3.71 0.56 -6.22
CA ALA A 112 -3.35 1.95 -6.51
C ALA A 112 -2.80 2.09 -7.94
N SER A 113 -3.08 3.21 -8.61
CA SER A 113 -2.51 3.51 -9.94
C SER A 113 -2.75 2.35 -10.95
N SER A 114 -1.70 1.78 -11.54
CA SER A 114 -1.81 0.60 -12.42
C SER A 114 -2.47 -0.60 -11.74
N GLY A 115 -2.25 -0.81 -10.44
CA GLY A 115 -2.95 -1.83 -9.65
C GLY A 115 -4.43 -1.56 -9.51
N GLY A 116 -4.82 -0.30 -9.33
CA GLY A 116 -6.23 0.14 -9.30
C GLY A 116 -6.94 -0.12 -10.64
N TYR A 117 -6.27 0.22 -11.74
CA TYR A 117 -6.77 -0.05 -13.08
C TYR A 117 -6.86 -1.56 -13.36
N PHE A 118 -5.87 -2.32 -12.89
CA PHE A 118 -5.83 -3.78 -13.02
C PHE A 118 -6.97 -4.47 -12.26
N VAL A 119 -7.22 -4.13 -10.99
CA VAL A 119 -8.33 -4.72 -10.21
C VAL A 119 -9.70 -4.37 -10.81
N SER A 120 -9.85 -3.17 -11.35
CA SER A 120 -11.07 -2.75 -12.04
C SER A 120 -11.34 -3.61 -13.28
N ALA A 121 -10.29 -3.88 -14.08
CA ALA A 121 -10.40 -4.77 -15.23
C ALA A 121 -10.63 -6.24 -14.84
N LEU A 122 -10.08 -6.71 -13.71
CA LEU A 122 -10.37 -8.05 -13.19
C LEU A 122 -11.85 -8.22 -12.89
N ALA A 123 -12.48 -7.19 -12.34
CA ALA A 123 -13.93 -7.11 -12.06
C ALA A 123 -14.79 -6.92 -13.33
N THR A 124 -14.22 -7.07 -14.54
CA THR A 124 -14.87 -6.89 -15.85
C THR A 124 -15.46 -5.49 -16.10
N THR A 125 -15.15 -4.53 -15.23
CA THR A 125 -15.60 -3.14 -15.35
C THR A 125 -14.41 -2.33 -15.85
N LYS A 126 -14.32 -2.14 -17.17
CA LYS A 126 -13.41 -1.12 -17.71
C LYS A 126 -13.89 0.22 -17.18
N ILE A 127 -13.18 0.80 -16.21
CA ILE A 127 -13.37 2.19 -15.81
C ILE A 127 -12.73 3.03 -16.91
N SER A 128 -13.52 3.27 -17.96
CA SER A 128 -13.31 4.38 -18.86
C SER A 128 -14.49 5.32 -18.65
N GLU A 129 -14.16 6.47 -18.08
CA GLU A 129 -15.02 7.54 -17.55
C GLU A 129 -15.73 7.24 -16.20
N PHE A 130 -15.67 8.25 -15.34
CA PHE A 130 -15.71 8.26 -13.87
C PHE A 130 -17.01 7.75 -13.24
N ILE A 131 -17.09 7.87 -11.91
CA ILE A 131 -18.23 7.67 -10.99
C ILE A 131 -19.61 7.78 -11.65
N GLU A 132 -19.84 8.78 -12.49
CA GLU A 132 -21.11 8.96 -13.21
C GLU A 132 -21.49 7.76 -14.11
N VAL A 133 -20.53 7.19 -14.85
CA VAL A 133 -20.74 5.98 -15.65
C VAL A 133 -21.07 4.77 -14.76
N LEU A 134 -20.40 4.65 -13.61
CA LEU A 134 -20.66 3.57 -12.65
C LEU A 134 -22.07 3.72 -12.06
N LYS A 135 -22.44 4.93 -11.62
CA LYS A 135 -23.79 5.26 -11.15
C LYS A 135 -24.86 4.98 -12.21
N ASN A 136 -24.62 5.40 -13.46
CA ASN A 136 -25.53 5.16 -14.58
C ASN A 136 -25.70 3.67 -14.92
N LYS A 137 -24.72 2.82 -14.58
CA LYS A 137 -24.79 1.37 -14.69
C LYS A 137 -25.40 0.69 -13.46
N GLY A 138 -25.83 1.46 -12.46
CA GLY A 138 -26.34 0.94 -11.18
C GLY A 138 -25.26 0.26 -10.33
N ILE A 139 -23.99 0.55 -10.58
CA ILE A 139 -22.87 0.05 -9.78
C ILE A 139 -22.65 1.05 -8.64
N ASP A 140 -22.74 0.56 -7.40
CA ASP A 140 -22.50 1.40 -6.23
C ASP A 140 -21.04 1.88 -6.19
N VAL A 141 -20.86 3.17 -5.93
CA VAL A 141 -19.56 3.84 -5.99
C VAL A 141 -19.52 5.01 -5.02
N ALA A 142 -18.42 5.08 -4.27
CA ALA A 142 -18.10 6.20 -3.39
C ALA A 142 -16.77 6.84 -3.80
N GLU A 143 -16.67 8.14 -3.62
CA GLU A 143 -15.42 8.89 -3.74
C GLU A 143 -14.88 9.23 -2.37
N VAL A 144 -13.57 9.13 -2.21
CA VAL A 144 -12.87 9.51 -1.00
C VAL A 144 -11.69 10.37 -1.38
N GLU A 145 -11.77 11.66 -1.05
CA GLU A 145 -10.70 12.59 -1.33
C GLU A 145 -9.54 12.40 -0.35
N CYS A 146 -8.33 12.28 -0.90
CA CYS A 146 -7.10 12.15 -0.14
C CYS A 146 -6.36 13.49 -0.22
N LEU A 147 -6.41 14.26 0.88
CA LEU A 147 -5.84 15.59 0.94
C LEU A 147 -4.44 15.56 1.52
N GLU A 148 -3.64 16.57 1.15
CA GLU A 148 -2.35 16.84 1.78
C GLU A 148 -2.53 17.09 3.28
N PHE A 149 -1.48 16.82 4.05
CA PHE A 149 -1.50 17.04 5.49
C PHE A 149 -0.11 17.43 6.00
N PRO A 150 -0.03 18.17 7.12
CA PRO A 150 1.24 18.63 7.63
C PRO A 150 1.99 17.49 8.32
N LEU A 151 3.30 17.44 8.09
CA LEU A 151 4.19 16.64 8.91
C LEU A 151 4.28 17.22 10.32
N SER A 152 4.55 16.33 11.29
CA SER A 152 4.91 16.70 12.65
C SER A 152 6.29 16.11 13.01
N PRO A 153 6.94 16.59 14.09
CA PRO A 153 8.23 16.04 14.52
C PRO A 153 8.23 14.52 14.76
N PHE A 154 7.08 13.93 15.12
CA PHE A 154 6.96 12.51 15.44
C PHE A 154 6.28 11.68 14.35
N PHE A 155 5.71 12.34 13.34
CA PHE A 155 4.93 11.69 12.28
C PHE A 155 5.62 10.47 11.67
N LEU A 156 6.90 10.60 11.27
CA LEU A 156 7.63 9.49 10.66
C LEU A 156 7.86 8.34 11.64
N ALA A 157 8.21 8.63 12.90
CA ALA A 157 8.44 7.60 13.92
C ALA A 157 7.14 6.87 14.32
N ASP A 158 6.00 7.56 14.27
CA ASP A 158 4.70 6.95 14.59
C ASP A 158 4.25 5.96 13.51
N ARG A 159 4.72 6.13 12.26
CA ARG A 159 4.28 5.33 11.10
C ARG A 159 5.31 4.29 10.64
N ILE A 160 6.60 4.58 10.81
CA ILE A 160 7.72 3.74 10.34
C ILE A 160 8.31 2.96 11.52
N PRO A 161 8.10 1.63 11.63
CA PRO A 161 8.72 0.85 12.68
C PRO A 161 10.24 0.89 12.60
N GLY A 162 10.87 0.93 13.77
CA GLY A 162 12.31 1.00 13.87
C GLY A 162 12.87 2.41 13.66
N LEU A 163 12.06 3.39 13.21
CA LEU A 163 12.49 4.78 13.17
C LEU A 163 12.38 5.42 14.56
N ASN A 164 13.51 5.92 15.06
CA ASN A 164 13.58 6.56 16.37
C ASN A 164 12.94 7.96 16.35
N GLN A 165 12.19 8.33 17.41
CA GLN A 165 11.56 9.65 17.56
C GLN A 165 12.56 10.82 17.47
N THR A 166 13.78 10.66 17.99
CA THR A 166 14.85 11.67 17.89
C THR A 166 15.29 11.85 16.44
N VAL A 167 15.41 10.77 15.67
CA VAL A 167 15.77 10.84 14.24
C VAL A 167 14.63 11.49 13.45
N SER A 168 13.37 11.12 13.74
CA SER A 168 12.18 11.76 13.15
C SER A 168 12.15 13.26 13.40
N ALA A 169 12.37 13.70 14.65
CA ALA A 169 12.38 15.12 15.00
C ALA A 169 13.52 15.89 14.31
N LYS A 170 14.71 15.26 14.19
CA LYS A 170 15.83 15.83 13.45
C LYS A 170 15.55 15.94 11.94
N LEU A 171 14.93 14.93 11.33
CA LEU A 171 14.51 14.97 9.92
C LEU A 171 13.47 16.07 9.68
N PHE A 172 12.46 16.17 10.55
CA PHE A 172 11.46 17.23 10.49
C PHE A 172 12.12 18.63 10.54
N LYS A 173 13.07 18.83 11.46
CA LYS A 173 13.84 20.08 11.52
C LYS A 173 14.63 20.34 10.24
N LEU A 174 15.34 19.32 9.72
CA LEU A 174 16.09 19.42 8.46
C LEU A 174 15.17 19.85 7.30
N PHE A 175 13.97 19.28 7.21
CA PHE A 175 13.00 19.63 6.16
C PHE A 175 12.56 21.09 6.26
N GLY A 176 12.32 21.60 7.47
CA GLY A 176 12.01 23.00 7.71
C GLY A 176 13.18 23.92 7.36
N ASP A 177 14.39 23.60 7.84
CA ASP A 177 15.60 24.41 7.61
C ASP A 177 15.96 24.51 6.12
N LYS A 178 15.68 23.47 5.34
CA LYS A 178 15.92 23.43 3.88
C LYS A 178 14.71 23.91 3.05
N GLY A 179 13.60 24.27 3.68
CA GLY A 179 12.38 24.75 3.01
C GLY A 179 11.65 23.67 2.20
N PHE A 180 11.81 22.40 2.55
CA PHE A 180 11.05 21.30 1.95
C PHE A 180 9.63 21.21 2.48
N ILE A 181 9.42 21.70 3.70
CA ILE A 181 8.10 21.94 4.29
C ILE A 181 7.90 23.42 4.59
N ASP A 182 6.64 23.87 4.57
CA ASP A 182 6.27 25.21 4.99
C ASP A 182 6.27 25.37 6.52
N ARG A 183 5.92 26.57 7.01
CA ARG A 183 5.86 26.85 8.47
C ARG A 183 4.80 26.05 9.22
N LYS A 184 3.82 25.48 8.51
CA LYS A 184 2.75 24.65 9.06
C LYS A 184 3.07 23.15 8.94
N GLY A 185 4.15 22.78 8.25
CA GLY A 185 4.59 21.40 8.07
C GLY A 185 4.15 20.76 6.75
N TYR A 186 3.52 21.49 5.84
CA TYR A 186 3.07 20.96 4.54
C TYR A 186 4.23 20.83 3.58
N MET A 187 4.24 19.73 2.81
CA MET A 187 5.25 19.49 1.78
C MET A 187 5.13 20.53 0.65
N MET A 188 6.25 21.17 0.30
CA MET A 188 6.29 22.15 -0.79
C MET A 188 6.31 21.51 -2.18
N LYS A 189 6.73 20.24 -2.26
CA LYS A 189 6.86 19.43 -3.48
C LYS A 189 6.64 17.96 -3.13
N ASP A 190 6.33 17.15 -4.14
CA ASP A 190 6.33 15.69 -4.04
C ASP A 190 7.63 15.18 -3.39
N GLY A 191 7.52 14.25 -2.45
CA GLY A 191 8.65 13.66 -1.72
C GLY A 191 9.69 13.00 -2.64
N ARG A 192 9.28 12.53 -3.83
CA ARG A 192 10.17 12.03 -4.90
C ARG A 192 10.93 13.12 -5.63
N ALA A 193 10.34 14.30 -5.76
CA ALA A 193 10.95 15.46 -6.41
C ALA A 193 11.77 16.33 -5.45
N THR A 194 11.73 16.01 -4.16
CA THR A 194 12.42 16.76 -3.11
C THR A 194 13.82 16.18 -2.88
N HIS A 195 14.84 17.04 -2.89
CA HIS A 195 16.26 16.67 -2.70
C HIS A 195 16.63 16.46 -1.21
N TRP A 196 15.75 15.81 -0.45
CA TRP A 196 15.94 15.63 1.00
C TRP A 196 17.02 14.60 1.33
N LYS A 197 17.29 13.65 0.42
CA LYS A 197 18.32 12.63 0.60
C LYS A 197 19.72 13.24 0.50
N GLU A 198 19.90 14.18 -0.43
CA GLU A 198 21.11 14.96 -0.60
C GLU A 198 21.34 15.84 0.64
N ALA A 199 20.30 16.56 1.09
CA ALA A 199 20.37 17.35 2.32
C ALA A 199 20.67 16.50 3.56
N LEU A 200 20.11 15.30 3.66
CA LEU A 200 20.41 14.34 4.72
C LEU A 200 21.86 13.89 4.66
N HIS A 201 22.38 13.57 3.47
CA HIS A 201 23.78 13.17 3.29
C HIS A 201 24.76 14.29 3.69
N GLU A 202 24.41 15.55 3.45
CA GLU A 202 25.19 16.72 3.88
C GLU A 202 25.17 16.93 5.41
N THR A 203 24.12 16.43 6.10
CA THR A 203 23.88 16.67 7.52
C THR A 203 24.39 15.49 8.37
N LYS A 204 25.64 15.58 8.83
CA LYS A 204 26.33 14.47 9.52
C LYS A 204 25.72 14.07 10.86
N GLU A 205 24.90 14.93 11.48
CA GLU A 205 24.29 14.69 12.80
C GLU A 205 23.05 13.78 12.76
N ILE A 206 22.57 13.42 11.56
CA ILE A 206 21.39 12.58 11.36
C ILE A 206 21.82 11.26 10.71
N VAL A 207 21.72 10.17 11.48
CA VAL A 207 21.98 8.82 10.98
C VAL A 207 20.63 8.13 10.75
N LEU A 208 20.31 7.89 9.48
CA LEU A 208 19.14 7.12 9.05
C LEU A 208 19.60 5.76 8.51
N ASP A 209 18.97 4.68 8.97
CA ASP A 209 19.18 3.36 8.37
C ASP A 209 18.80 3.42 6.88
N LYS A 210 19.71 2.94 6.02
CA LYS A 210 19.50 2.87 4.57
C LYS A 210 18.22 2.11 4.20
N ASN A 211 17.83 1.12 5.00
CA ASN A 211 16.60 0.35 4.78
C ASN A 211 15.33 1.18 5.01
N LEU A 212 15.41 2.29 5.76
CA LEU A 212 14.27 3.17 6.08
C LEU A 212 14.16 4.39 5.15
N VAL A 213 15.15 4.61 4.28
CA VAL A 213 15.14 5.75 3.35
C VAL A 213 13.92 5.73 2.43
N GLN A 214 13.54 4.54 1.95
CA GLN A 214 12.34 4.40 1.11
C GLN A 214 11.07 4.65 1.92
N HIS A 215 10.98 4.14 3.16
CA HIS A 215 9.82 4.36 4.04
C HIS A 215 9.59 5.85 4.31
N VAL A 216 10.66 6.60 4.59
CA VAL A 216 10.57 8.05 4.74
C VAL A 216 10.07 8.70 3.46
N GLN A 217 10.61 8.31 2.29
CA GLN A 217 10.16 8.87 1.03
C GLN A 217 8.66 8.65 0.78
N GLU A 218 8.14 7.45 1.02
CA GLU A 218 6.71 7.17 0.81
C GLU A 218 5.82 8.01 1.72
N GLU A 219 6.21 8.22 2.98
CA GLU A 219 5.49 9.10 3.91
C GLU A 219 5.51 10.58 3.48
N LEU A 220 6.61 11.06 2.87
CA LEU A 220 6.66 12.40 2.30
C LEU A 220 5.77 12.53 1.05
N ASN A 221 5.70 11.47 0.23
CA ASN A 221 4.81 11.45 -0.93
C ASN A 221 3.34 11.47 -0.50
N LEU A 222 3.02 10.67 0.52
CA LEU A 222 1.70 10.59 1.13
C LEU A 222 1.27 11.96 1.67
N ALA A 223 2.15 12.66 2.40
CA ALA A 223 1.88 13.99 2.94
C ALA A 223 1.60 15.05 1.86
N PHE A 224 2.22 14.92 0.69
CA PHE A 224 1.96 15.80 -0.46
C PHE A 224 0.67 15.43 -1.25
N ALA A 225 0.15 14.22 -1.06
CA ALA A 225 -1.14 13.75 -1.58
C ALA A 225 -1.35 13.87 -3.12
N TYR A 226 -0.28 13.73 -3.92
CA TYR A 226 -0.40 13.82 -5.38
C TYR A 226 -0.77 12.48 -6.05
N HIS A 227 -0.06 11.39 -5.73
CA HIS A 227 -0.24 10.10 -6.40
C HIS A 227 0.32 8.93 -5.57
N GLU A 228 -0.32 8.64 -4.42
CA GLU A 228 0.16 7.61 -3.49
C GLU A 228 -0.91 6.57 -3.12
N MET A 229 -0.47 5.36 -2.77
CA MET A 229 -1.32 4.43 -2.02
C MET A 229 -1.54 4.97 -0.61
N THR A 230 -2.73 4.82 -0.02
CA THR A 230 -3.03 5.37 1.30
C THR A 230 -3.76 4.36 2.18
N SER A 231 -3.33 4.32 3.44
CA SER A 231 -3.96 3.63 4.56
C SER A 231 -4.80 4.59 5.42
N LEU A 232 -4.72 5.91 5.20
CA LEU A 232 -5.37 6.91 6.04
C LEU A 232 -6.90 6.75 6.04
N GLN A 233 -7.49 6.31 4.93
CA GLN A 233 -8.92 6.07 4.79
C GLN A 233 -9.32 4.60 4.89
N SER A 234 -8.44 3.75 5.45
CA SER A 234 -8.67 2.31 5.60
C SER A 234 -10.01 1.99 6.26
N GLU A 235 -10.37 2.71 7.32
CA GLU A 235 -11.64 2.46 8.02
C GLU A 235 -12.85 2.61 7.08
N GLN A 236 -12.84 3.61 6.20
CA GLN A 236 -13.88 3.81 5.20
C GLN A 236 -13.87 2.70 4.14
N PHE A 237 -12.69 2.27 3.67
CA PHE A 237 -12.56 1.18 2.71
C PHE A 237 -13.10 -0.15 3.26
N PHE A 238 -12.73 -0.50 4.50
CA PHE A 238 -13.17 -1.76 5.10
C PHE A 238 -14.65 -1.73 5.47
N LYS A 239 -15.17 -0.60 5.99
CA LYS A 239 -16.62 -0.43 6.20
C LYS A 239 -17.40 -0.58 4.90
N TRP A 240 -16.88 -0.01 3.81
CA TRP A 240 -17.49 -0.15 2.48
C TRP A 240 -17.48 -1.60 2.01
N PHE A 241 -16.36 -2.31 2.10
CA PHE A 241 -16.34 -3.73 1.74
C PHE A 241 -17.34 -4.52 2.60
N GLU A 242 -17.37 -4.29 3.91
CA GLU A 242 -18.29 -4.92 4.86
C GLU A 242 -19.77 -4.70 4.53
N SER A 243 -20.16 -3.51 4.06
CA SER A 243 -21.55 -3.26 3.67
C SER A 243 -21.97 -4.00 2.39
N HIS A 244 -21.01 -4.46 1.59
CA HIS A 244 -21.22 -5.08 0.28
C HIS A 244 -20.97 -6.59 0.23
N MET A 245 -20.54 -7.21 1.34
CA MET A 245 -20.21 -8.64 1.41
C MET A 245 -21.41 -9.55 1.74
N LYS A 246 -22.60 -9.23 1.23
CA LYS A 246 -23.82 -10.04 1.43
C LYS A 246 -23.91 -11.21 0.48
#